data_AF-A0A4S8HNE8-F1
#
_entry.id   AF-A0A4S8HNE8-F1
#
_cell.length_a   1.000
_cell.length_b   1.000
_cell.length_c   1.000
_cell.angle_alpha   90.00
_cell.angle_beta   90.00
_cell.angle_gamma   90.00
#
_symmetry.space_group_name_H-M   'P 1'
#
loop_
_entity.id
_entity.type
_entity.pdbx_description
1 polymer ?
#
loop_
_entity_poly.entity_id
_entity_poly.type
_entity_poly.pdbx_seq_one_letter_code
_entity_poly.pdbx_strand_id
1 'polypeptide(L)'
;MTQTLLQKKEKTYYKNGSIMNVFTRKEISIVSHVISRAQNEIQQQAGIEVTLIPRYSNKMVENDLKKLFEAMCDCWNVQLAWVSDKSRANDRPSMRKLLWMVGKKKFPHVPYCLLASLTGTTDHAGVIKGIRSGYNWLNVQDEKFLKYYEPVKSYFDEYQEEQV
;
A
#
# COMPACT_ATOMS: atom_id res chain seq x y z
N MET A 1 26.30 10.32 44.69
CA MET A 1 25.50 9.14 44.30
C MET A 1 24.11 9.61 43.90
N THR A 2 23.78 9.57 42.62
CA THR A 2 22.41 9.84 42.17
C THR A 2 22.16 9.00 40.92
N GLN A 3 21.21 8.07 41.05
CA GLN A 3 20.87 7.03 40.07
C GLN A 3 20.25 7.63 38.80
N THR A 4 20.81 7.27 37.65
CA THR A 4 20.22 7.51 36.34
C THR A 4 19.10 6.49 36.10
N LEU A 5 17.85 6.94 36.13
CA LEU A 5 16.68 6.16 35.73
C LEU A 5 16.72 5.92 34.21
N LEU A 6 17.17 4.74 33.81
CA LEU A 6 17.00 4.21 32.45
C LEU A 6 15.50 3.97 32.19
N GLN A 7 14.85 4.90 31.48
CA GLN A 7 13.53 4.65 30.90
C GLN A 7 13.67 3.59 29.80
N LYS A 8 13.26 2.37 30.15
CA LYS A 8 13.15 1.22 29.26
C LYS A 8 12.11 1.54 28.18
N LYS A 9 12.53 1.58 26.90
CA LYS A 9 11.62 1.68 25.75
C LYS A 9 10.81 0.38 25.66
N GLU A 10 9.59 0.37 26.18
CA GLU A 10 8.67 -0.75 26.00
C GLU A 10 8.22 -0.80 24.53
N LYS A 11 8.64 -1.86 23.83
CA LYS A 11 8.11 -2.23 22.51
C LYS A 11 6.98 -3.23 22.75
N THR A 12 5.76 -2.89 22.36
CA THR A 12 4.62 -3.81 22.41
C THR A 12 4.66 -4.70 21.18
N TYR A 13 4.78 -6.02 21.37
CA TYR A 13 4.81 -7.01 20.30
C TYR A 13 3.48 -7.77 20.24
N TYR A 14 2.94 -7.99 19.04
CA TYR A 14 1.82 -8.91 18.80
C TYR A 14 2.33 -10.26 18.28
N LYS A 15 1.48 -11.29 18.40
CA LYS A 15 1.75 -12.72 18.10
C LYS A 15 2.27 -13.04 16.69
N ASN A 16 2.25 -12.08 15.76
CA ASN A 16 2.68 -12.23 14.37
C ASN A 16 3.98 -11.47 14.03
N GLY A 17 4.77 -11.06 15.03
CA GLY A 17 6.07 -10.42 14.81
C GLY A 17 6.02 -9.00 14.23
N SER A 18 4.83 -8.45 14.02
CA SER A 18 4.65 -7.09 13.49
C SER A 18 4.89 -6.05 14.59
N ILE A 19 5.93 -5.23 14.44
CA ILE A 19 6.21 -4.08 15.30
C ILE A 19 5.26 -2.96 14.88
N MET A 20 4.25 -2.70 15.70
CA MET A 20 3.49 -1.47 15.57
C MET A 20 4.41 -0.32 16.01
N ASN A 21 4.66 0.65 15.13
CA ASN A 21 5.23 1.93 15.56
C ASN A 21 4.19 2.61 16.46
N VAL A 22 4.21 2.28 17.74
CA VAL A 22 3.50 3.03 18.78
C VAL A 22 4.19 4.39 18.81
N PHE A 23 3.66 5.35 18.04
CA PHE A 23 4.14 6.72 18.08
C PHE A 23 4.15 7.17 19.54
N THR A 24 5.27 7.74 19.95
CA THR A 24 5.40 8.30 21.28
C THR A 24 4.34 9.39 21.44
N ARG A 25 3.78 9.57 22.65
CA ARG A 25 2.82 10.66 22.93
C ARG A 25 3.30 12.03 22.44
N LYS A 26 4.62 12.21 22.36
CA LYS A 26 5.29 13.41 21.85
C LYS A 26 5.07 13.64 20.35
N GLU A 27 5.15 12.59 19.53
CA GLU A 27 4.95 12.69 18.07
C GLU A 27 3.49 13.01 17.73
N ILE A 28 2.55 12.38 18.44
CA ILE A 28 1.11 12.67 18.31
C ILE A 28 0.83 14.14 18.67
N SER A 29 1.42 14.63 19.76
CA SER A 29 1.27 16.02 20.19
C SER A 29 1.78 17.03 19.15
N ILE A 30 2.94 16.75 18.52
CA ILE A 30 3.50 17.61 17.47
C ILE A 30 2.57 17.66 16.25
N VAL A 31 2.10 16.50 15.79
CA VAL A 31 1.22 16.40 14.61
C VAL A 31 -0.11 17.12 14.86
N SER A 32 -0.73 16.92 16.02
CA SER A 32 -1.94 17.63 16.40
C SER A 32 -1.73 19.15 16.45
N HIS A 33 -0.61 19.63 16.98
CA HIS A 33 -0.32 21.06 17.05
C HIS A 33 -0.16 21.69 15.65
N VAL A 34 0.54 21.00 14.74
CA VAL A 34 0.69 21.42 13.34
C VAL A 34 -0.67 21.50 12.64
N ILE A 35 -1.52 20.50 12.87
CA ILE A 35 -2.88 20.44 12.31
C ILE A 35 -3.72 21.61 12.79
N SER A 36 -3.79 21.85 14.10
CA SER A 36 -4.57 22.95 14.66
C SER A 36 -4.09 24.31 14.15
N ARG A 37 -2.77 24.49 14.00
CA ARG A 37 -2.22 25.71 13.42
C ARG A 37 -2.64 25.90 11.96
N ALA A 38 -2.53 24.86 11.13
CA ALA A 38 -2.92 24.92 9.73
C ALA A 38 -4.42 25.19 9.55
N GLN A 39 -5.28 24.59 10.39
CA GLN A 39 -6.72 24.85 10.38
C GLN A 39 -7.02 26.32 10.72
N ASN A 40 -6.35 26.87 11.73
CA ASN A 40 -6.50 28.28 12.10
C ASN A 40 -6.03 29.22 10.99
N GLU A 41 -4.90 28.91 10.33
CA GLU A 41 -4.38 29.71 9.22
C GLU A 41 -5.35 29.70 8.03
N ILE A 42 -5.93 28.54 7.69
CA ILE A 42 -6.95 28.44 6.62
C ILE A 42 -8.21 29.21 6.99
N GLN A 43 -8.68 29.12 8.24
CA GLN A 43 -9.83 29.88 8.72
C GLN A 43 -9.58 31.39 8.63
N GLN A 44 -8.40 31.87 9.03
CA GLN A 44 -8.05 33.28 9.01
C GLN A 44 -7.87 33.83 7.59
N GLN A 45 -7.31 33.04 6.67
CA GLN A 45 -7.01 33.50 5.32
C GLN A 45 -8.17 33.32 4.33
N ALA A 46 -8.93 32.24 4.46
CA ALA A 46 -9.99 31.89 3.53
C ALA A 46 -11.40 32.03 4.12
N GLY A 47 -11.54 32.16 5.44
CA GLY A 47 -12.84 32.17 6.12
C GLY A 47 -13.55 30.80 6.13
N ILE A 48 -12.83 29.73 5.76
CA ILE A 48 -13.39 28.38 5.60
C ILE A 48 -12.95 27.50 6.76
N GLU A 49 -13.93 26.89 7.43
CA GLU A 49 -13.65 25.92 8.48
C GLU A 49 -13.33 24.56 7.84
N VAL A 50 -12.11 24.07 8.07
CA VAL A 50 -11.64 22.80 7.51
C VAL A 50 -11.23 21.82 8.60
N THR A 51 -11.59 20.56 8.44
CA THR A 51 -11.12 19.46 9.30
C THR A 51 -9.94 18.77 8.65
N LEU A 52 -8.74 18.94 9.19
CA LEU A 52 -7.55 18.22 8.73
C LEU A 52 -7.37 16.94 9.56
N ILE A 53 -7.35 15.79 8.88
CA ILE A 53 -7.18 14.48 9.51
C ILE A 53 -5.73 14.02 9.31
N PRO A 54 -4.95 13.76 10.37
CA PRO A 54 -3.59 13.25 10.23
C PRO A 54 -3.63 11.87 9.59
N ARG A 55 -2.98 11.73 8.43
CA ARG A 55 -2.71 10.42 7.83
C ARG A 55 -1.25 10.06 8.07
N TYR A 56 -1.05 9.05 8.90
CA TYR A 56 0.28 8.50 9.13
C TYR A 56 0.67 7.64 7.92
N SER A 57 1.59 8.17 7.10
CA SER A 57 2.30 7.37 6.10
C SER A 57 3.20 6.38 6.86
N ASN A 58 2.86 5.09 6.81
CA ASN A 58 3.80 4.07 7.21
C ASN A 58 4.76 3.84 6.03
N LYS A 59 5.77 4.70 5.90
CA LYS A 59 6.79 4.63 4.83
C LYS A 59 7.44 3.25 4.72
N MET A 60 7.49 2.49 5.82
CA MET A 60 7.98 1.11 5.80
C MET A 60 7.04 0.21 4.99
N VAL A 61 5.73 0.28 5.24
CA VAL A 61 4.72 -0.48 4.48
C VAL A 61 4.68 -0.06 3.00
N GLU A 62 4.83 1.24 2.71
CA GLU A 62 4.95 1.71 1.33
C GLU A 62 6.19 1.14 0.63
N ASN A 63 7.33 1.11 1.30
CA ASN A 63 8.57 0.54 0.77
C ASN A 63 8.46 -0.99 0.60
N ASP A 64 7.85 -1.70 1.54
CA ASP A 64 7.67 -3.15 1.47
C ASP A 64 6.71 -3.53 0.34
N LEU A 65 5.63 -2.75 0.17
CA LEU A 65 4.70 -2.88 -0.94
C LEU A 65 5.37 -2.58 -2.29
N LYS A 66 6.22 -1.54 -2.35
CA LYS A 66 6.98 -1.22 -3.55
C LYS A 66 7.96 -2.33 -3.91
N LYS A 67 8.70 -2.87 -2.94
CA LYS A 67 9.60 -4.02 -3.15
C LYS A 67 8.85 -5.27 -3.63
N LEU A 68 7.65 -5.53 -3.09
CA LEU A 68 6.79 -6.60 -3.58
C LEU A 68 6.46 -6.41 -5.06
N PHE A 69 6.09 -5.18 -5.45
CA PHE A 69 5.76 -4.88 -6.84
C PHE A 69 6.96 -4.99 -7.76
N GLU A 70 8.12 -4.49 -7.33
CA GLU A 70 9.38 -4.64 -8.05
C GLU A 70 9.72 -6.11 -8.27
N ALA A 71 9.64 -6.95 -7.24
CA ALA A 71 9.91 -8.38 -7.35
C ALA A 71 8.97 -9.10 -8.33
N MET A 72 7.68 -8.77 -8.34
CA MET A 72 6.74 -9.29 -9.34
C MET A 72 7.05 -8.80 -10.76
N CYS A 73 7.49 -7.54 -10.90
CA CYS A 73 7.91 -6.98 -12.19
C CYS A 73 9.17 -7.67 -12.71
N ASP A 74 10.11 -8.02 -11.84
CA ASP A 74 11.31 -8.75 -12.18
C ASP A 74 10.98 -10.14 -12.76
N CYS A 75 9.94 -10.82 -12.25
CA CYS A 75 9.44 -12.07 -12.84
C CYS A 75 8.98 -11.92 -14.31
N TRP A 76 8.51 -10.72 -14.70
CA TRP A 76 8.14 -10.38 -16.07
C TRP A 76 9.29 -9.80 -16.89
N ASN A 77 10.49 -9.67 -16.31
CA ASN A 77 11.63 -8.94 -16.90
C ASN A 77 11.28 -7.49 -17.29
N VAL A 78 10.45 -6.81 -16.50
CA VAL A 78 10.10 -5.39 -16.70
C VAL A 78 10.37 -4.57 -15.46
N GLN A 79 10.49 -3.26 -15.62
CA GLN A 79 10.60 -2.34 -14.49
C GLN A 79 9.20 -1.88 -14.04
N LEU A 80 9.02 -1.65 -12.73
CA LEU A 80 7.78 -1.09 -12.20
C LEU A 80 7.43 0.26 -12.88
N ALA A 81 8.43 1.08 -13.21
CA ALA A 81 8.22 2.33 -13.96
C ALA A 81 7.55 2.11 -15.32
N TRP A 82 7.88 1.02 -16.02
CA TRP A 82 7.26 0.67 -17.31
C TRP A 82 5.80 0.23 -17.14
N VAL A 83 5.50 -0.52 -16.08
CA VAL A 83 4.13 -0.94 -15.73
C VAL A 83 3.28 0.26 -15.30
N SER A 84 3.89 1.25 -14.66
CA SER A 84 3.24 2.48 -14.18
C SER A 84 2.94 3.51 -15.28
N ASP A 85 3.49 3.35 -16.47
CA ASP A 85 3.21 4.25 -17.59
C ASP A 85 1.75 4.11 -18.05
N LYS A 86 1.12 5.26 -18.32
CA LYS A 86 -0.30 5.42 -18.70
C LYS A 86 -0.63 4.88 -20.09
N SER A 87 0.36 4.48 -20.89
CA SER A 87 0.06 3.86 -22.19
C SER A 87 -0.84 2.62 -22.02
N ARG A 88 -1.76 2.48 -22.97
CA ARG A 88 -2.71 1.36 -23.05
C ARG A 88 -2.12 0.14 -23.77
N ALA A 89 -0.79 0.03 -23.87
CA ALA A 89 -0.17 -1.23 -24.29
C ALA A 89 -0.83 -2.39 -23.52
N ASN A 90 -1.28 -3.41 -24.24
CA ASN A 90 -2.27 -4.38 -23.76
C ASN A 90 -1.92 -5.05 -22.43
N ASP A 91 -0.62 -5.12 -22.12
CA ASP A 91 -0.08 -5.96 -21.05
C ASP A 91 -0.09 -5.23 -19.70
N ARG A 92 0.14 -3.91 -19.69
CA ARG A 92 0.30 -3.11 -18.45
C ARG A 92 -0.96 -3.08 -17.59
N PRO A 93 -2.18 -2.91 -18.13
CA PRO A 93 -3.39 -2.97 -17.32
C PRO A 93 -3.55 -4.31 -16.60
N SER A 94 -3.12 -5.41 -17.22
CA SER A 94 -3.20 -6.74 -16.62
C SER A 94 -2.19 -6.91 -15.50
N MET A 95 -0.93 -6.54 -15.74
CA MET A 95 0.10 -6.56 -14.71
C MET A 95 -0.29 -5.69 -13.50
N ARG A 96 -0.81 -4.47 -13.71
CA ARG A 96 -1.26 -3.58 -12.61
C ARG A 96 -2.35 -4.22 -11.74
N LYS A 97 -3.32 -4.91 -12.35
CA LYS A 97 -4.39 -5.59 -11.60
C LYS A 97 -3.85 -6.72 -10.73
N LEU A 98 -2.90 -7.50 -11.25
CA LEU A 98 -2.21 -8.54 -10.48
C LEU A 98 -1.42 -7.95 -9.31
N LEU A 99 -0.67 -6.86 -9.55
CA LEU A 99 0.03 -6.12 -8.49
C LEU A 99 -0.93 -5.65 -7.39
N TRP A 100 -2.05 -5.00 -7.76
CA TRP A 100 -3.02 -4.52 -6.77
C TRP A 100 -3.64 -5.63 -5.95
N MET A 101 -3.91 -6.78 -6.57
CA MET A 101 -4.47 -7.94 -5.89
C MET A 101 -3.52 -8.47 -4.81
N VAL A 102 -2.28 -8.80 -5.18
CA VAL A 102 -1.27 -9.29 -4.21
C VAL A 102 -0.99 -8.23 -3.16
N GLY A 103 -0.82 -6.97 -3.57
CA GLY A 103 -0.55 -5.86 -2.67
C GLY A 103 -1.66 -5.67 -1.63
N LYS A 104 -2.93 -5.73 -2.06
CA LYS A 104 -4.05 -5.58 -1.13
C LYS A 104 -4.22 -6.76 -0.20
N LYS A 105 -3.93 -7.98 -0.67
CA LYS A 105 -4.02 -9.19 0.13
C LYS A 105 -2.91 -9.27 1.18
N LYS A 106 -1.66 -9.02 0.79
CA LYS A 106 -0.49 -9.04 1.67
C LYS A 106 -0.47 -7.85 2.65
N PHE A 107 -1.04 -6.72 2.24
CA PHE A 107 -1.16 -5.53 3.08
C PHE A 107 -2.61 -5.02 3.14
N PRO A 108 -3.53 -5.69 3.88
CA PRO A 108 -4.95 -5.34 3.92
C PRO A 108 -5.24 -3.91 4.40
N HIS A 109 -4.36 -3.37 5.24
CA HIS A 109 -4.48 -2.02 5.79
C HIS A 109 -4.06 -0.92 4.82
N VAL A 110 -3.39 -1.26 3.70
CA VAL A 110 -2.96 -0.28 2.71
C VAL A 110 -4.17 0.33 2.00
N PRO A 111 -4.24 1.67 1.89
CA PRO A 111 -5.32 2.33 1.18
C PRO A 111 -5.19 2.13 -0.34
N TYR A 112 -6.33 2.02 -1.03
CA TYR A 112 -6.36 1.85 -2.50
C TYR A 112 -5.67 2.99 -3.26
N CYS A 113 -5.65 4.21 -2.69
CA CYS A 113 -4.95 5.34 -3.30
C CYS A 113 -3.43 5.14 -3.33
N LEU A 114 -2.85 4.40 -2.36
CA LEU A 114 -1.42 4.09 -2.36
C LEU A 114 -1.09 3.01 -3.41
N LEU A 115 -1.94 2.00 -3.55
CA LEU A 115 -1.84 1.01 -4.64
C LEU A 115 -1.91 1.70 -6.01
N ALA A 116 -2.83 2.67 -6.16
CA ALA A 116 -2.97 3.46 -7.37
C ALA A 116 -1.68 4.23 -7.67
N SER A 117 -1.19 5.01 -6.69
CA SER A 117 -0.02 5.88 -6.87
C SER A 117 1.25 5.10 -7.23
N LEU A 118 1.49 3.95 -6.60
CA LEU A 118 2.65 3.10 -6.89
C LEU A 118 2.64 2.52 -8.31
N THR A 119 1.46 2.47 -8.94
CA THR A 119 1.26 1.97 -10.32
C THR A 119 0.93 3.06 -11.33
N GLY A 120 1.19 4.33 -10.98
CA GLY A 120 0.98 5.48 -11.88
C GLY A 120 -0.48 5.83 -12.17
N THR A 121 -1.43 5.30 -11.39
CA THR A 121 -2.86 5.63 -11.51
C THR A 121 -3.31 6.54 -10.36
N THR A 122 -4.35 7.33 -10.60
CA THR A 122 -4.95 8.22 -9.58
C THR A 122 -6.35 7.75 -9.17
N ASP A 123 -6.92 6.79 -9.90
CA ASP A 123 -8.28 6.29 -9.69
C ASP A 123 -8.30 5.07 -8.77
N HIS A 124 -8.70 5.30 -7.51
CA HIS A 124 -8.86 4.24 -6.52
C HIS A 124 -10.08 3.35 -6.79
N ALA A 125 -11.11 3.82 -7.49
CA ALA A 125 -12.26 3.00 -7.87
C ALA A 125 -11.86 1.98 -8.96
N GLY A 126 -11.01 2.40 -9.90
CA GLY A 126 -10.35 1.54 -10.87
C GLY A 126 -9.50 0.45 -10.22
N VAL A 127 -8.78 0.77 -9.13
CA VAL A 127 -8.04 -0.23 -8.33
C VAL A 127 -8.99 -1.28 -7.74
N ILE A 128 -10.09 -0.87 -7.11
CA ILE A 128 -11.07 -1.81 -6.52
C ILE A 128 -11.64 -2.75 -7.59
N LYS A 129 -12.09 -2.20 -8.72
CA LYS A 129 -12.60 -3.00 -9.85
C LYS A 129 -11.52 -3.93 -10.40
N GLY A 130 -10.28 -3.44 -10.50
CA GLY A 130 -9.13 -4.19 -10.97
C GLY A 130 -8.78 -5.39 -10.09
N ILE A 131 -8.81 -5.22 -8.76
CA ILE A 131 -8.59 -6.31 -7.80
C ILE A 131 -9.66 -7.39 -7.97
N ARG A 132 -10.94 -7.00 -8.06
CA ARG A 132 -12.03 -7.97 -8.30
C ARG A 132 -11.83 -8.73 -9.61
N SER A 133 -11.41 -8.04 -10.67
CA SER A 133 -11.05 -8.70 -11.93
C SER A 133 -9.85 -9.63 -11.79
N GLY A 134 -8.84 -9.26 -11.00
CA GLY A 134 -7.67 -10.09 -10.73
C GLY A 134 -8.04 -11.44 -10.12
N TYR A 135 -8.97 -11.46 -9.17
CA TYR A 135 -9.40 -12.73 -8.55
C TYR A 135 -10.12 -13.64 -9.55
N ASN A 136 -10.95 -13.07 -10.42
CA ASN A 136 -11.58 -13.84 -11.50
C ASN A 136 -10.53 -14.46 -12.44
N TRP A 137 -9.35 -13.87 -12.53
CA TRP A 137 -8.29 -14.33 -13.42
C TRP A 137 -7.53 -15.54 -12.89
N LEU A 138 -7.57 -15.84 -11.59
CA LEU A 138 -6.97 -17.05 -11.03
C LEU A 138 -7.56 -18.34 -11.63
N ASN A 139 -8.78 -18.26 -12.18
CA ASN A 139 -9.53 -19.38 -12.74
C ASN A 139 -9.50 -19.44 -14.27
N VAL A 140 -8.77 -18.53 -14.93
CA VAL A 140 -8.77 -18.40 -16.40
C VAL A 140 -7.70 -19.31 -17.03
N GLN A 141 -8.11 -20.14 -17.99
CA GLN A 141 -7.25 -21.06 -18.76
C GLN A 141 -6.79 -20.49 -20.11
N ASP A 142 -6.97 -19.19 -20.35
CA ASP A 142 -6.57 -18.53 -21.59
C ASP A 142 -5.03 -18.41 -21.70
N GLU A 143 -4.45 -18.91 -22.79
CA GLU A 143 -2.98 -18.93 -22.99
C GLU A 143 -2.35 -17.53 -23.02
N LYS A 144 -3.03 -16.52 -23.58
CA LYS A 144 -2.51 -15.15 -23.59
C LYS A 144 -2.49 -14.58 -22.18
N PHE A 145 -3.43 -14.98 -21.34
CA PHE A 145 -3.46 -14.61 -19.93
C PHE A 145 -2.39 -15.33 -19.11
N LEU A 146 -2.22 -16.64 -19.30
CA LEU A 146 -1.21 -17.43 -18.60
C LEU A 146 0.20 -16.87 -18.81
N LYS A 147 0.49 -16.28 -19.96
CA LYS A 147 1.74 -15.53 -20.21
C LYS A 147 2.04 -14.46 -19.14
N TYR A 148 1.02 -13.79 -18.59
CA TYR A 148 1.18 -12.78 -17.55
C TYR A 148 1.06 -13.36 -16.14
N TYR A 149 0.27 -14.41 -15.95
CA TYR A 149 0.03 -14.99 -14.64
C TYR A 149 1.13 -15.96 -14.19
N GLU A 150 1.53 -16.90 -15.04
CA GLU A 150 2.48 -17.96 -14.69
C GLU A 150 3.79 -17.45 -14.07
N PRO A 151 4.42 -16.37 -14.58
CA PRO A 151 5.67 -15.88 -13.99
C PRO A 151 5.55 -15.43 -12.53
N VAL A 152 4.35 -15.02 -12.10
CA VAL A 152 4.09 -14.50 -10.75
C VAL A 152 3.19 -15.41 -9.92
N LYS A 153 2.84 -16.59 -10.45
CA LYS A 153 1.87 -17.52 -9.85
C LYS A 153 2.19 -17.88 -8.40
N SER A 154 3.47 -18.01 -8.05
CA SER A 154 3.91 -18.31 -6.68
C SER A 154 3.51 -17.27 -5.64
N TYR A 155 3.29 -16.01 -6.06
CA TYR A 155 2.73 -14.97 -5.19
C TYR A 155 1.25 -15.18 -4.89
N PHE A 156 0.60 -16.14 -5.56
CA PHE A 156 -0.82 -16.46 -5.47
C PHE A 156 -1.12 -17.88 -4.96
N ASP A 157 -0.10 -18.70 -4.70
CA ASP A 157 -0.29 -20.10 -4.28
C ASP A 157 -1.06 -20.21 -2.95
N GLU A 158 -0.79 -19.30 -2.00
CA GLU A 158 -1.55 -19.18 -0.74
C GLU A 158 -3.03 -18.80 -0.95
N TYR A 159 -3.43 -18.39 -2.16
CA TYR A 159 -4.78 -17.89 -2.47
C TYR A 159 -5.65 -18.91 -3.21
N GLN A 160 -5.09 -20.03 -3.67
CA GLN A 160 -5.88 -21.11 -4.26
C GLN A 160 -6.60 -21.97 -3.20
N GLU A 161 -6.09 -21.98 -1.96
CA GLU A 161 -6.67 -22.74 -0.84
C GLU A 161 -7.89 -22.05 -0.19
N GLU A 162 -8.09 -20.74 -0.38
CA GLU A 162 -9.22 -19.99 0.19
C GLU A 162 -10.52 -20.08 -0.64
N GLN A 163 -10.52 -20.80 -1.77
CA GLN A 163 -11.69 -20.94 -2.66
C GLN A 163 -12.27 -22.37 -2.71
N VAL A 164 -11.86 -23.26 -1.79
CA VAL A 164 -12.49 -24.57 -1.57
C VAL A 164 -13.49 -24.49 -0.41
#